data_AF-A0A531LJF3-F1
#
_entry.id   AF-A0A531LJF3-F1
#
_cell.length_a   1.000
_cell.length_b   1.000
_cell.length_c   1.000
_cell.angle_alpha   90.00
_cell.angle_beta   90.00
_cell.angle_gamma   90.00
#
_symmetry.space_group_name_H-M   'P 1'
#
loop_
_entity.id
_entity.type
_entity.pdbx_description
1 polymer ?
#
loop_
_entity_poly.entity_id
_entity_poly.type
_entity_poly.pdbx_seq_one_letter_code
_entity_poly.pdbx_strand_id
1 'polypeptide(L)' 'MTAPPGLISGTVFGAIGALAAFPLRLAAREVERQQGQLRRGVNRRTSHVVFGRTLLAKAGDADIERRVADERAT' A
#
# COMPACT_ATOMS: atom_id res chain seq x y z
N MET A 1 -6.80 19.36 -20.50
CA MET A 1 -7.98 18.68 -19.90
C MET A 1 -7.51 17.99 -18.62
N THR A 2 -7.77 18.60 -17.46
CA THR A 2 -7.34 18.06 -16.17
C THR A 2 -8.33 16.97 -15.76
N ALA A 3 -7.86 15.73 -15.58
CA ALA A 3 -8.70 14.66 -15.03
C ALA A 3 -9.21 15.09 -13.65
N PRO A 4 -10.46 14.73 -13.26
CA PRO A 4 -10.93 14.99 -11.90
C PRO A 4 -9.92 14.39 -10.91
N PRO A 5 -9.67 15.04 -9.75
CA PRO A 5 -8.77 14.49 -8.76
C PRO A 5 -9.21 13.06 -8.46
N GLY A 6 -8.31 12.11 -8.69
CA GLY A 6 -8.58 10.71 -8.39
C GLY A 6 -8.94 10.58 -6.92
N LEU A 7 -9.77 9.60 -6.56
CA LEU A 7 -10.23 9.33 -5.20
C LEU A 7 -9.08 9.21 -4.17
N ILE A 8 -7.84 9.01 -4.65
CA ILE A 8 -6.64 8.80 -3.86
C ILE A 8 -5.62 9.95 -3.99
N SER A 9 -6.03 11.10 -4.53
CA SER A 9 -5.16 12.28 -4.67
C SER A 9 -4.57 12.71 -3.32
N GLY A 10 -3.25 12.92 -3.27
CA GLY A 10 -2.51 13.28 -2.06
C GLY A 10 -2.30 12.14 -1.05
N THR A 11 -2.85 10.95 -1.33
CA THR A 11 -2.74 9.79 -0.45
C THR A 11 -1.39 9.11 -0.61
N VAL A 12 -0.77 8.71 0.51
CA VAL A 12 0.49 7.96 0.52
C VAL A 12 0.22 6.53 0.97
N PHE A 13 0.51 5.58 0.08
CA PHE A 13 0.40 4.15 0.31
C PHE A 13 1.76 3.54 0.62
N GLY A 14 1.82 2.69 1.64
CA GLY A 14 2.98 1.86 1.96
C GLY A 14 2.67 0.40 1.69
N ALA A 15 3.47 -0.26 0.84
CA ALA A 15 3.27 -1.66 0.49
C ALA A 15 4.24 -2.57 1.27
N ILE A 16 3.69 -3.61 1.92
CA ILE A 16 4.46 -4.64 2.63
C ILE A 16 4.33 -5.95 1.86
N GLY A 17 5.47 -6.48 1.37
CA GLY A 17 5.52 -7.71 0.59
C GLY A 17 5.15 -7.52 -0.89
N ALA A 18 5.15 -8.60 -1.66
CA ALA A 18 4.81 -8.56 -3.08
C ALA A 18 3.29 -8.63 -3.28
N LEU A 19 2.76 -7.84 -4.20
CA LEU A 19 1.35 -7.87 -4.58
C LEU A 19 1.02 -9.16 -5.35
N ALA A 20 -0.19 -9.68 -5.16
CA ALA A 20 -0.62 -10.97 -5.70
C ALA A 20 -0.60 -11.06 -7.23
N ALA A 21 -1.24 -10.08 -7.86
CA ALA A 21 -1.70 -10.14 -9.23
C ALA A 21 -1.03 -9.07 -10.11
N PHE A 22 -0.20 -8.21 -9.53
CA PHE A 22 0.27 -7.03 -10.22
C PHE A 22 1.68 -6.59 -9.78
N PRO A 23 2.60 -6.28 -10.70
CA PRO A 23 3.92 -5.74 -10.35
C PRO A 23 3.82 -4.39 -9.64
N LEU A 24 4.60 -4.20 -8.56
CA LEU A 24 4.60 -2.96 -7.78
C LEU A 24 4.87 -1.71 -8.63
N ARG A 25 5.69 -1.81 -9.68
CA ARG A 25 5.99 -0.70 -10.59
C ARG A 25 4.74 -0.17 -11.28
N LEU A 26 3.85 -1.07 -11.72
CA LEU A 26 2.63 -0.65 -12.39
C LEU A 26 1.64 -0.09 -11.38
N ALA A 27 1.60 -0.64 -10.15
CA ALA A 27 0.79 -0.09 -9.07
C ALA A 27 1.22 1.35 -8.75
N ALA A 28 2.53 1.57 -8.66
CA ALA A 28 3.09 2.89 -8.41
C ALA A 28 2.70 3.88 -9.52
N ARG A 29 2.79 3.47 -10.79
CA ARG A 29 2.38 4.31 -11.92
C ARG A 29 0.91 4.71 -11.88
N GLU A 30 0.00 3.79 -11.56
CA GLU A 30 -1.43 4.13 -11.48
C GLU A 30 -1.75 5.01 -10.27
N VAL A 31 -1.06 4.81 -9.15
CA VAL A 31 -1.18 5.67 -7.97
C VAL A 31 -0.65 7.08 -8.29
N GLU A 32 0.50 7.21 -8.93
CA GLU A 32 1.09 8.48 -9.37
C GLU A 32 0.19 9.20 -10.38
N ARG A 33 -0.38 8.47 -11.35
CA ARG A 33 -1.33 9.00 -12.33
C ARG A 33 -2.54 9.64 -11.67
N GLN A 34 -2.98 9.12 -10.53
CA GLN A 34 -4.09 9.64 -9.72
C GLN A 34 -3.65 10.66 -8.67
N GLN A 35 -2.43 11.20 -8.76
CA GLN A 35 -1.84 12.17 -7.82
C GLN A 35 -1.60 11.61 -6.41
N GLY A 36 -1.52 10.29 -6.24
CA GLY A 36 -1.10 9.63 -5.01
C GLY A 36 0.39 9.25 -5.02
N GLN A 37 0.86 8.61 -3.96
CA GLN A 37 2.22 8.05 -3.87
C GLN A 37 2.19 6.61 -3.37
N LEU A 38 2.97 5.72 -3.98
CA LEU A 38 3.19 4.35 -3.50
C LEU A 38 4.66 4.15 -3.11
N ARG A 39 4.90 3.66 -1.91
CA ARG A 39 6.23 3.39 -1.36
C ARG A 39 6.35 1.91 -0.99
N ARG A 40 7.59 1.39 -0.97
CA ARG A 40 7.88 0.13 -0.29
C ARG A 40 8.03 0.38 1.20
N GLY A 41 7.39 -0.45 2.02
CA GLY A 41 7.33 -0.28 3.47
C GLY A 41 6.40 0.85 3.90
N VAL A 42 6.36 1.08 5.21
CA VAL A 42 5.53 2.08 5.87
C VAL A 42 6.43 3.10 6.55
N ASN A 43 6.02 4.36 6.54
CA ASN A 43 6.67 5.45 7.26
C ASN A 43 5.62 6.37 7.88
N ARG A 44 6.04 7.36 8.67
CA ARG A 44 5.15 8.32 9.34
C ARG A 44 4.23 9.13 8.42
N ARG A 45 4.51 9.19 7.11
CA ARG A 45 3.67 9.89 6.12
C ARG A 45 2.70 8.94 5.42
N THR A 46 2.77 7.65 5.71
CA THR A 46 1.94 6.62 5.09
C THR A 46 0.54 6.70 5.68
N SER A 47 -0.42 7.07 4.85
CA SER A 47 -1.83 7.13 5.22
C SER A 47 -2.54 5.78 5.12
N HIS A 48 -2.05 4.90 4.24
CA HIS A 48 -2.69 3.61 3.93
C HIS A 48 -1.63 2.53 3.76
N VAL A 49 -1.85 1.38 4.38
CA VAL A 49 -0.94 0.22 4.29
C VAL A 49 -1.57 -0.86 3.42
N VAL A 50 -0.80 -1.38 2.46
CA VAL A 50 -1.21 -2.45 1.55
C VAL A 50 -0.39 -3.71 1.86
N PHE A 51 -1.07 -4.74 2.36
CA PHE A 51 -0.46 -6.05 2.61
C PHE A 51 -0.49 -6.90 1.34
N GLY A 52 0.69 -7.22 0.82
CA GLY A 52 0.87 -8.06 -0.35
C GLY A 52 0.67 -9.55 -0.06
N ARG A 53 0.43 -10.33 -1.13
CA ARG A 53 0.21 -11.78 -1.08
C ARG A 53 1.34 -12.56 -0.45
N THR A 54 2.61 -12.12 -0.57
CA THR A 54 3.70 -12.84 0.11
C THR A 54 3.53 -12.82 1.62
N LEU A 55 2.95 -11.76 2.18
CA LEU A 55 2.65 -11.68 3.60
C LEU A 55 1.39 -12.50 3.91
N LEU A 56 0.30 -12.28 3.16
CA LEU A 56 -0.99 -12.97 3.39
C LEU A 56 -0.95 -14.49 3.13
N ALA A 57 -0.08 -14.98 2.25
CA ALA A 57 0.03 -16.40 1.92
C ALA A 57 0.95 -17.18 2.89
N LYS A 58 1.76 -16.46 3.68
CA LYS A 58 2.69 -17.06 4.65
C LYS A 58 2.25 -16.87 6.10
N ALA A 59 1.43 -15.85 6.36
CA ALA A 59 0.92 -15.51 7.67
C ALA A 59 -0.46 -16.14 7.87
N GLY A 60 -0.69 -16.76 9.03
CA GLY A 60 -2.04 -17.05 9.48
C GLY A 60 -2.76 -15.77 9.93
N ASP A 61 -4.07 -15.84 10.16
CA ASP A 61 -4.89 -14.67 10.53
C ASP A 61 -4.32 -13.91 11.74
N ALA A 62 -3.85 -14.63 12.76
CA ALA A 62 -3.24 -14.04 13.96
C ALA A 62 -1.92 -13.28 13.67
N ASP A 63 -1.13 -13.72 12.68
CA ASP A 63 0.10 -13.04 12.29
C ASP A 63 -0.20 -11.79 11.45
N ILE A 64 -1.27 -11.82 10.65
CA ILE A 64 -1.78 -10.66 9.92
C ILE A 64 -2.28 -9.61 10.92
N GLU A 65 -3.09 -10.01 11.91
CA GLU A 65 -3.58 -9.11 12.95
C GLU A 65 -2.44 -8.47 13.74
N ARG A 66 -1.43 -9.26 14.14
CA ARG A 66 -0.23 -8.73 14.81
C ARG A 66 0.48 -7.71 13.94
N ARG A 67 0.68 -8.02 12.65
CA ARG A 67 1.32 -7.11 11.71
C ARG A 67 0.52 -5.83 11.51
N VAL A 68 -0.82 -5.91 11.46
CA VAL A 68 -1.69 -4.73 11.40
C VAL A 68 -1.55 -3.88 12.65
N ALA A 69 -1.46 -4.49 13.83
CA ALA A 69 -1.25 -3.77 15.08
C ALA A 69 0.11 -3.05 15.09
N ASP A 70 1.18 -3.72 14.66
CA ASP A 70 2.53 -3.13 14.60
C ASP A 70 2.56 -1.90 13.68
N GLU A 71 1.96 -1.99 12.50
CA GLU A 71 1.97 -0.90 11.51
C GLU A 71 1.04 0.26 11.90
N ARG A 72 -0.02 -0.01 12.70
CA ARG A 72 -0.85 1.06 13.29
C ARG A 72 -0.15 1.83 14.40
N ALA A 73 0.86 1.23 15.03
CA ALA A 73 1.62 1.86 16.11
C ALA A 73 2.78 2.76 15.62
N THR A 74 3.00 2.84 14.30
CA THR A 74 4.09 3.60 13.65
C THR A 74 3.69 5.02 13.28
#